data_AF-A0A0P0N2P1-F1
#
_entry.id   AF-A0A0P0N2P1-F1
#
_cell.length_a   1.000
_cell.length_b   1.000
_cell.length_c   1.000
_cell.angle_alpha   90.00
_cell.angle_beta   90.00
_cell.angle_gamma   90.00
#
_symmetry.space_group_name_H-M   'P 1'
#
loop_
_entity.id
_entity.type
_entity.pdbx_description
1 polymer ?
#
loop_
_entity_poly.entity_id
_entity_poly.type
_entity_poly.pdbx_seq_one_letter_code
_entity_poly.pdbx_strand_id
1 'polypeptide(L)'
;MEMDRSEAVAELATEAWSYVSEACRSPRLRSICERLEDVLAAALDEAREIELAPYIPRPPVAVEAAARELEQAAREAEEMGLREEASLFWEAARRLAMLARIV
;
A
#
# COMPACT_ATOMS: atom_id res chain seq x y z
N MET A 1 15.29 -21.13 -5.62
CA MET A 1 14.02 -20.70 -6.23
C MET A 1 14.04 -19.20 -6.11
N GLU A 2 14.46 -18.50 -7.16
CA GLU A 2 14.29 -17.04 -7.23
C GLU A 2 12.81 -16.83 -7.49
N MET A 3 12.13 -16.17 -6.54
CA MET A 3 10.75 -15.72 -6.72
C MET A 3 10.74 -14.77 -7.92
N ASP A 4 9.85 -15.02 -8.89
CA ASP A 4 9.74 -14.15 -10.05
C ASP A 4 9.39 -12.75 -9.56
N ARG A 5 10.13 -11.73 -10.01
CA ARG A 5 9.90 -10.33 -9.62
C ARG A 5 8.43 -9.93 -9.85
N SER A 6 7.79 -10.47 -10.88
CA SER A 6 6.37 -10.28 -11.14
C SER A 6 5.49 -10.84 -10.01
N GLU A 7 5.79 -12.04 -9.52
CA GLU A 7 5.07 -12.69 -8.42
C GLU A 7 5.23 -11.91 -7.12
N ALA A 8 6.46 -11.43 -6.84
CA ALA A 8 6.76 -10.61 -5.68
C ALA A 8 5.98 -9.28 -5.66
N VAL A 9 5.86 -8.61 -6.82
CA VAL A 9 5.08 -7.36 -6.95
C VAL A 9 3.60 -7.61 -6.67
N ALA A 10 3.03 -8.67 -7.27
CA ALA A 10 1.63 -9.03 -7.07
C ALA A 10 1.31 -9.40 -5.62
N GLU A 11 2.19 -10.17 -4.98
CA GLU A 11 2.07 -10.56 -3.57
C GLU A 11 2.09 -9.32 -2.65
N LEU A 12 3.10 -8.46 -2.78
CA LEU A 12 3.23 -7.26 -1.95
C LEU A 12 2.05 -6.29 -2.13
N ALA A 13 1.58 -6.09 -3.37
CA ALA A 13 0.41 -5.26 -3.64
C ALA A 13 -0.87 -5.84 -3.01
N THR A 14 -1.06 -7.16 -3.11
CA THR A 14 -2.20 -7.86 -2.53
C THR A 14 -2.19 -7.81 -1.00
N GLU A 15 -1.03 -8.05 -0.38
CA GLU A 15 -0.85 -7.93 1.06
C GLU A 15 -1.14 -6.50 1.55
N ALA A 16 -0.58 -5.48 0.88
CA ALA A 16 -0.83 -4.08 1.22
C ALA A 16 -2.33 -3.76 1.21
N TRP A 17 -3.03 -4.17 0.14
CA TRP A 17 -4.47 -3.93 0.00
C TRP A 17 -5.30 -4.67 1.04
N SER A 18 -4.89 -5.89 1.42
CA SER A 18 -5.55 -6.65 2.49
C SER A 18 -5.51 -5.91 3.83
N TYR A 19 -4.35 -5.37 4.20
CA TYR A 19 -4.20 -4.59 5.42
C TYR A 19 -5.05 -3.31 5.40
N VAL A 20 -5.04 -2.56 4.30
CA VAL A 20 -5.89 -1.37 4.16
C VAL A 20 -7.36 -1.74 4.26
N SER A 21 -7.79 -2.78 3.53
CA SER A 21 -9.18 -3.23 3.51
C SER A 21 -9.66 -3.62 4.90
N GLU A 22 -8.81 -4.27 5.70
CA GLU A 22 -9.11 -4.62 7.09
C GLU A 22 -9.22 -3.36 7.97
N ALA A 23 -8.28 -2.42 7.87
CA ALA A 23 -8.32 -1.16 8.62
C ALA A 23 -9.58 -0.34 8.31
N CYS A 24 -9.96 -0.30 7.04
CA CYS A 24 -11.11 0.44 6.54
C CYS A 24 -12.48 -0.20 6.84
N ARG A 25 -12.51 -1.37 7.50
CA ARG A 25 -13.75 -1.88 8.11
C ARG A 25 -14.17 -1.06 9.33
N SER A 26 -13.23 -0.34 9.97
CA SER A 26 -13.51 0.52 11.10
C SER A 26 -14.28 1.76 10.64
N PRO A 27 -15.54 1.98 11.07
CA PRO A 27 -16.32 3.15 10.64
C PRO A 27 -15.72 4.47 11.13
N ARG A 28 -14.84 4.41 12.15
CA ARG A 28 -14.13 5.57 12.70
C ARG A 28 -13.07 6.11 11.75
N LEU A 29 -12.58 5.28 10.82
CA LEU A 29 -11.55 5.65 9.84
C LEU A 29 -12.12 6.03 8.47
N ARG A 30 -13.45 6.15 8.35
CA ARG A 30 -14.12 6.39 7.06
C ARG A 30 -13.49 7.55 6.26
N SER A 31 -13.28 8.70 6.90
CA SER A 31 -12.69 9.87 6.24
C SER A 31 -11.24 9.65 5.79
N ILE A 32 -10.46 8.85 6.53
CA ILE A 32 -9.08 8.50 6.16
C ILE A 32 -9.11 7.56 4.95
N CYS A 33 -9.97 6.54 5.00
CA CYS A 33 -10.12 5.56 3.92
C CYS A 33 -10.66 6.18 2.62
N GLU A 34 -11.61 7.10 2.69
CA GLU A 34 -12.11 7.84 1.52
C GLU A 34 -10.99 8.68 0.87
N ARG A 35 -10.08 9.28 1.65
CA ARG A 35 -8.92 10.02 1.12
C ARG A 35 -7.87 9.10 0.50
N LEU A 36 -7.69 7.90 1.03
CA LEU A 36 -6.72 6.94 0.53
C LEU A 36 -7.16 6.27 -0.79
N GLU A 37 -8.44 6.29 -1.13
CA GLU A 37 -9.00 5.57 -2.28
C GLU A 37 -8.28 5.91 -3.59
N ASP A 38 -8.18 7.20 -3.94
CA ASP A 38 -7.55 7.65 -5.19
C ASP A 38 -6.05 7.31 -5.23
N VAL A 39 -5.36 7.47 -4.10
CA VAL A 39 -3.92 7.23 -4.00
C VAL A 39 -3.60 5.74 -4.12
N LEU A 40 -4.41 4.89 -3.49
CA LEU A 40 -4.26 3.45 -3.56
C LEU A 40 -4.65 2.88 -4.92
N ALA A 41 -5.69 3.44 -5.57
CA ALA A 41 -6.03 3.08 -6.95
C ALA A 41 -4.86 3.34 -7.90
N ALA A 42 -4.24 4.53 -7.82
CA ALA A 42 -3.07 4.87 -8.63
C ALA A 42 -1.87 3.93 -8.36
N ALA A 43 -1.63 3.57 -7.08
CA ALA A 43 -0.56 2.64 -6.73
C ALA A 43 -0.82 1.21 -7.21
N LEU A 44 -2.07 0.75 -7.20
CA LEU A 44 -2.45 -0.57 -7.71
C LEU A 44 -2.30 -0.64 -9.23
N ASP A 45 -2.70 0.40 -9.96
CA ASP A 45 -2.50 0.49 -11.40
C ASP A 45 -1.00 0.47 -11.74
N GLU A 46 -0.18 1.25 -11.03
CA GLU A 46 1.28 1.25 -11.23
C GLU A 46 1.91 -0.11 -10.90
N ALA A 47 1.52 -0.74 -9.78
CA ALA A 47 1.98 -2.08 -9.42
C ALA A 47 1.61 -3.11 -10.49
N ARG A 48 0.40 -3.00 -11.07
CA ARG A 48 -0.06 -3.87 -12.16
C ARG A 48 0.75 -3.65 -13.44
N GLU A 49 1.07 -2.41 -13.78
CA GLU A 49 1.93 -2.11 -14.92
C GLU A 49 3.34 -2.69 -14.76
N ILE A 50 3.90 -2.59 -13.56
CA ILE A 50 5.20 -3.15 -13.20
C ILE A 50 5.17 -4.68 -13.32
N GLU A 51 4.11 -5.32 -12.79
CA GLU A 51 3.90 -6.77 -12.88
C GLU A 51 3.85 -7.24 -14.34
N LEU A 52 3.13 -6.51 -15.21
CA LEU A 52 2.99 -6.87 -16.62
C LEU A 52 4.25 -6.61 -17.46
N ALA A 53 5.14 -5.73 -17.01
CA ALA A 53 6.35 -5.35 -17.73
C ALA A 53 7.59 -5.28 -16.79
N PRO A 54 7.98 -6.39 -16.14
CA PRO A 54 8.95 -6.39 -15.04
C PRO A 54 10.39 -6.06 -15.48
N TYR A 55 10.67 -6.13 -16.79
CA TYR A 55 11.97 -5.80 -17.37
C TYR A 55 12.08 -4.35 -17.85
N ILE A 56 11.00 -3.57 -17.77
CA ILE A 56 11.01 -2.15 -18.13
C ILE A 56 11.23 -1.36 -16.83
N PRO A 57 12.38 -0.68 -16.66
CA PRO A 57 12.61 0.14 -15.48
C PRO A 57 11.60 1.29 -15.47
N ARG A 58 10.81 1.37 -14.40
CA ARG A 58 9.84 2.44 -14.16
C ARG A 58 10.00 2.90 -12.70
N PRO A 59 10.08 4.21 -12.45
CA PRO A 59 10.08 4.69 -11.08
C PRO A 59 8.69 4.42 -10.44
N PRO A 60 8.62 3.82 -9.24
CA PRO A 60 7.37 3.50 -8.55
C PRO A 60 6.78 4.72 -7.83
N VAL A 61 6.44 5.76 -8.59
CA VAL A 61 6.06 7.07 -8.03
C VAL A 61 4.74 6.99 -7.27
N ALA A 62 3.73 6.32 -7.83
CA ALA A 62 2.42 6.20 -7.19
C ALA A 62 2.47 5.27 -5.97
N VAL A 63 3.21 4.15 -6.06
CA VAL A 63 3.45 3.23 -4.95
C VAL A 63 4.18 3.91 -3.81
N GLU A 64 5.22 4.72 -4.09
CA GLU A 64 5.93 5.48 -3.06
C GLU A 64 5.04 6.54 -2.41
N ALA A 65 4.20 7.22 -3.21
CA ALA A 65 3.24 8.20 -2.68
C ALA A 65 2.22 7.52 -1.75
N ALA A 66 1.65 6.39 -2.18
CA ALA A 66 0.73 5.61 -1.37
C ALA A 66 1.36 5.10 -0.07
N ALA A 67 2.61 4.65 -0.10
CA ALA A 67 3.31 4.26 1.12
C ALA A 67 3.35 5.42 2.13
N ARG A 68 3.69 6.63 1.69
CA ARG A 68 3.76 7.82 2.56
C ARG A 68 2.40 8.24 3.10
N GLU A 69 1.36 8.22 2.26
CA GLU A 69 -0.01 8.53 2.69
C GLU A 69 -0.52 7.51 3.72
N LEU A 70 -0.15 6.23 3.59
CA LEU A 70 -0.44 5.21 4.58
C LEU A 70 0.30 5.42 5.90
N GLU A 71 1.57 5.84 5.88
CA GLU A 71 2.29 6.23 7.12
C GLU A 71 1.59 7.41 7.82
N GLN A 72 1.10 8.38 7.04
CA GLN A 72 0.35 9.52 7.57
C GLN A 72 -1.01 9.08 8.15
N ALA A 73 -1.74 8.22 7.44
CA ALA A 73 -2.98 7.62 7.94
C ALA A 73 -2.77 6.79 9.21
N ALA A 74 -1.65 6.08 9.33
CA ALA A 74 -1.30 5.33 10.53
C ALA A 74 -1.11 6.25 11.74
N ARG A 75 -0.39 7.36 11.57
CA ARG A 75 -0.20 8.38 12.62
C ARG A 75 -1.54 9.00 13.05
N GLU A 76 -2.41 9.35 12.09
CA GLU A 76 -3.75 9.87 12.39
C GLU A 76 -4.58 8.85 13.18
N ALA A 77 -4.54 7.57 12.79
CA ALA A 77 -5.21 6.50 13.53
C ALA A 77 -4.64 6.34 14.96
N GLU A 78 -3.31 6.44 15.15
CA GLU A 78 -2.68 6.44 16.48
C GLU A 78 -3.17 7.60 17.36
N GLU A 79 -3.26 8.80 16.80
CA GLU A 79 -3.77 10.01 17.48
C GLU A 79 -5.24 9.84 17.90
N MET A 80 -6.02 9.09 17.12
CA MET A 80 -7.41 8.74 17.41
C MET A 80 -7.55 7.59 18.44
N GLY A 81 -6.44 6.99 18.88
CA GLY A 81 -6.39 5.84 19.79
C GLY A 81 -6.71 4.50 19.12
N LEU A 82 -6.67 4.43 17.80
CA LEU A 82 -7.01 3.27 16.97
C LEU A 82 -5.74 2.46 16.64
N ARG A 83 -5.16 1.83 17.67
CA ARG A 83 -3.85 1.17 17.57
C ARG A 83 -3.83 -0.03 16.62
N GLU A 84 -4.90 -0.81 16.59
CA GLU A 84 -4.98 -1.99 15.72
C GLU A 84 -5.03 -1.55 14.25
N GLU A 85 -5.87 -0.57 13.93
CA GLU A 85 -5.98 -0.06 12.57
C GLU A 85 -4.75 0.73 12.13
N ALA A 86 -4.11 1.47 13.03
CA ALA A 86 -2.82 2.10 12.75
C ALA A 86 -1.75 1.06 12.38
N SER A 87 -1.69 -0.06 13.10
CA SER A 87 -0.76 -1.15 12.80
C SER A 87 -1.00 -1.74 11.41
N LEU A 88 -2.26 -1.82 10.97
CA LEU A 88 -2.61 -2.28 9.62
C LEU A 88 -2.13 -1.28 8.56
N PHE A 89 -2.32 0.02 8.75
CA PHE A 89 -1.79 1.03 7.83
C PHE A 89 -0.25 1.03 7.78
N TRP A 90 0.43 0.82 8.91
CA TRP A 90 1.89 0.66 8.94
C TRP A 90 2.36 -0.56 8.15
N GLU A 91 1.70 -1.71 8.31
CA GLU A 91 2.05 -2.91 7.53
C GLU A 91 1.77 -2.70 6.04
N ALA A 92 0.66 -2.05 5.67
CA ALA A 92 0.37 -1.70 4.28
C ALA A 92 1.46 -0.80 3.68
N ALA A 93 1.85 0.28 4.39
CA ALA A 93 2.91 1.19 3.97
C ALA A 93 4.23 0.44 3.75
N ARG A 94 4.55 -0.49 4.67
CA ARG A 94 5.76 -1.31 4.60
C ARG A 94 5.78 -2.20 3.36
N ARG A 95 4.65 -2.82 2.98
CA ARG A 95 4.55 -3.65 1.77
C ARG A 95 4.75 -2.84 0.50
N LEU A 96 4.13 -1.66 0.40
CA LEU A 96 4.35 -0.76 -0.73
C LEU A 96 5.80 -0.25 -0.79
N ALA A 97 6.41 0.07 0.35
CA ALA A 97 7.81 0.46 0.40
C ALA A 97 8.78 -0.69 0.03
N MET A 98 8.41 -1.95 0.29
CA MET A 98 9.16 -3.10 -0.21
C MET A 98 9.00 -3.26 -1.72
N LEU A 99 7.77 -3.09 -2.24
CA LEU A 99 7.48 -3.14 -3.67
C LEU A 99 8.33 -2.11 -4.41
N ALA A 100 8.36 -0.87 -3.93
CA ALA A 100 9.15 0.20 -4.53
C ALA A 100 10.67 -0.09 -4.58
N ARG A 101 11.20 -0.95 -3.70
CA ARG A 101 12.63 -1.29 -3.66
C ARG A 101 13.03 -2.44 -4.59
N ILE A 102 12.06 -3.25 -5.01
CA ILE A 102 12.32 -4.41 -5.89
C ILE A 102 12.07 -4.11 -7.36
N VAL A 103 11.66 -2.88 -7.68
CA VAL A 103 11.31 -2.44 -9.03
C VAL A 103 12.35 -1.51 -9.67
#